data_AF-A0A142YFP5-F1
#
_entry.id   AF-A0A142YFP5-F1
#
_cell.length_a   1.000
_cell.length_b   1.000
_cell.length_c   1.000
_cell.angle_alpha   90.00
_cell.angle_beta   90.00
_cell.angle_gamma   90.00
#
_symmetry.space_group_name_H-M   'P 1'
#
loop_
_entity.id
_entity.type
_entity.pdbx_description
1 polymer ?
#
loop_
_entity_poly.entity_id
_entity_poly.type
_entity_poly.pdbx_seq_one_letter_code
_entity_poly.pdbx_strand_id
1 'polypeptide(L)'
;MKFQAQLDRRGFLGTAAAVAVGGSLSSGLTRLKAAPAGTVGETDQFWYRLAPEGPYIDSQRGDRAFGFGGGKIFLSKDAGRTWALEAAFPEAEDITFSCFLKNGNILFATREKLFLSTDELATHRQVVVKDRQGRDYLPHTPKDPDQPGWYFHPLDGVHTWDVDGSEMLVWGNYCNVLGGPVPVNIFYSTDGGETVKIAYSFGRNPAFQEPGAAPESFLGDPDNPVVCRHVHGVTYHPAERAFYACTGDIDRGHGHECHWLRGVYDAKADAWDWKILVSVNSNSRYKSGGINFVDGQLYWAADANGPKPADEKHDRGIFRCAPADLADPSKHTRLFDAEFEMANMIIEDGVMVAGHCAPASTLATGLAYSADLGKTWKEYDLAEFGPRSPLRFQRKNSEGWFRMDLRKGWIERGEVLFIKPKP
;
A
#
# COMPACT_ATOMS: atom_id res chain seq x y z
N MET A 1 -15.79 -12.69 46.58
CA MET A 1 -14.37 -13.09 46.53
C MET A 1 -14.27 -14.46 45.84
N LYS A 2 -14.02 -14.48 44.53
CA LYS A 2 -13.60 -15.66 43.74
C LYS A 2 -12.85 -15.13 42.52
N PHE A 3 -11.59 -15.53 42.39
CA PHE A 3 -10.70 -15.21 41.28
C PHE A 3 -11.21 -15.88 40.00
N GLN A 4 -11.22 -15.13 38.89
CA GLN A 4 -11.41 -15.68 37.55
C GLN A 4 -10.09 -15.47 36.79
N ALA A 5 -9.47 -16.58 36.41
CA ALA A 5 -8.19 -16.64 35.72
C ALA A 5 -8.33 -16.11 34.28
N GLN A 6 -7.36 -15.27 33.89
CA GLN A 6 -7.14 -14.83 32.51
C GLN A 6 -6.77 -16.04 31.62
N LEU A 7 -7.46 -16.16 30.49
CA LEU A 7 -7.06 -17.04 29.39
C LEU A 7 -6.14 -16.25 28.45
N ASP A 8 -4.84 -16.56 28.51
CA ASP A 8 -3.81 -16.09 27.58
C ASP A 8 -3.87 -16.92 26.28
N ARG A 9 -4.07 -16.26 25.14
CA ARG A 9 -4.22 -16.89 23.81
C ARG A 9 -2.88 -16.94 23.06
N ARG A 10 -1.94 -17.72 23.57
CA ARG A 10 -0.87 -18.31 22.74
C ARG A 10 -1.30 -19.71 22.33
N GLY A 11 -1.73 -19.87 21.09
CA GLY A 11 -2.03 -21.19 20.51
C GLY A 11 -3.07 -21.12 19.41
N PHE A 12 -2.65 -20.79 18.19
CA PHE A 12 -3.44 -21.08 17.00
C PHE A 12 -2.51 -21.56 15.89
N LEU A 13 -2.22 -22.86 15.89
CA LEU A 13 -1.64 -23.58 14.77
C LEU A 13 -2.30 -24.95 14.68
N GLY A 14 -2.78 -25.28 13.48
CA GLY A 14 -3.11 -26.62 13.04
C GLY A 14 -4.54 -27.08 13.36
N THR A 15 -5.41 -27.10 12.36
CA THR A 15 -5.91 -28.32 11.67
C THR A 15 -7.10 -27.91 10.80
N ALA A 16 -6.99 -28.05 9.48
CA ALA A 16 -8.16 -28.04 8.60
C ALA A 16 -7.98 -29.07 7.49
N ALA A 17 -8.70 -30.18 7.61
CA ALA A 17 -9.09 -31.03 6.49
C ALA A 17 -10.35 -31.82 6.86
N ALA A 18 -11.48 -31.46 6.25
CA ALA A 18 -12.47 -32.38 5.67
C ALA A 18 -13.60 -31.58 5.00
N VAL A 19 -14.00 -32.10 3.84
CA VAL A 19 -14.88 -31.51 2.81
C VAL A 19 -16.35 -31.64 3.18
N ALA A 20 -17.16 -30.63 2.83
CA ALA A 20 -18.55 -30.86 2.42
C ALA A 20 -18.96 -29.85 1.34
N VAL A 21 -19.42 -30.41 0.22
CA VAL A 21 -19.87 -29.74 -1.01
C VAL A 21 -21.27 -29.14 -0.77
N GLY A 22 -21.45 -27.87 -1.14
CA GLY A 22 -22.76 -27.22 -1.17
C GLY A 22 -22.70 -25.96 -2.04
N GLY A 23 -23.29 -26.03 -3.23
CA GLY A 23 -23.12 -25.05 -4.29
C GLY A 23 -23.65 -23.65 -3.97
N SER A 24 -22.93 -22.66 -4.49
CA SER A 24 -23.43 -21.33 -4.81
C SER A 24 -22.66 -20.87 -6.04
N LEU A 25 -23.36 -20.29 -7.01
CA LEU A 25 -22.83 -19.84 -8.29
C LEU A 25 -21.82 -18.71 -8.08
N SER A 26 -20.56 -19.05 -7.82
CA SER A 26 -19.44 -18.12 -7.96
C SER A 26 -18.95 -18.12 -9.40
N SER A 27 -18.60 -16.93 -9.89
CA SER A 27 -17.80 -16.72 -11.10
C SER A 27 -16.67 -17.75 -11.16
N GLY A 28 -16.53 -18.42 -12.30
CA GLY A 28 -15.64 -19.57 -12.46
C GLY A 28 -14.20 -19.26 -12.08
N LEU A 29 -13.77 -19.73 -10.90
CA LEU A 29 -12.39 -19.70 -10.45
C LEU A 29 -11.53 -20.52 -11.42
N THR A 30 -10.62 -19.85 -12.11
CA THR A 30 -9.65 -20.53 -13.00
C THR A 30 -8.36 -20.76 -12.21
N ARG A 31 -8.03 -22.03 -11.97
CA ARG A 31 -6.74 -22.43 -11.40
C ARG A 31 -5.72 -22.62 -12.52
N LEU A 32 -4.58 -21.95 -12.41
CA LEU A 32 -3.52 -22.01 -13.42
C LEU A 32 -2.32 -22.83 -12.93
N LYS A 33 -1.42 -23.17 -13.85
CA LYS A 33 -0.13 -23.81 -13.58
C LYS A 33 0.97 -22.90 -14.09
N ALA A 34 1.98 -22.66 -13.25
CA ALA A 34 3.13 -21.81 -13.58
C ALA A 34 3.86 -22.26 -14.84
N ALA A 35 4.29 -21.27 -15.59
CA ALA A 35 5.55 -21.33 -16.31
C ALA A 35 6.71 -21.07 -15.31
N PRO A 36 7.87 -21.77 -15.40
CA PRO A 36 9.06 -21.53 -14.57
C PRO A 36 9.47 -20.04 -14.40
N ALA A 37 10.24 -19.70 -13.38
CA ALA A 37 10.81 -18.36 -13.24
C ALA A 37 11.52 -17.91 -14.55
N GLY A 38 11.23 -16.69 -15.01
CA GLY A 38 11.72 -16.20 -16.30
C GLY A 38 10.92 -16.65 -17.54
N THR A 39 9.89 -17.48 -17.38
CA THR A 39 8.97 -17.84 -18.47
C THR A 39 7.62 -17.14 -18.29
N VAL A 40 6.99 -16.81 -19.41
CA VAL A 40 5.74 -16.06 -19.44
C VAL A 40 4.57 -17.04 -19.42
N GLY A 41 3.75 -16.96 -18.37
CA GLY A 41 2.44 -17.60 -18.32
C GLY A 41 1.37 -16.74 -18.98
N GLU A 42 0.21 -17.32 -19.25
CA GLU A 42 -0.91 -16.57 -19.81
C GLU A 42 -2.28 -17.06 -19.35
N THR A 43 -3.24 -16.15 -19.40
CA THR A 43 -4.67 -16.37 -19.23
C THR A 43 -5.38 -15.85 -20.48
N ASP A 44 -6.70 -16.01 -20.57
CA ASP A 44 -7.47 -15.35 -21.63
C ASP A 44 -7.30 -13.82 -21.64
N GLN A 45 -6.99 -13.20 -20.50
CA GLN A 45 -7.03 -11.74 -20.31
C GLN A 45 -5.66 -11.08 -20.19
N PHE A 46 -4.62 -11.81 -19.77
CA PHE A 46 -3.30 -11.22 -19.56
C PHE A 46 -2.17 -12.25 -19.67
N TRP A 47 -0.97 -11.74 -19.91
CA TRP A 47 0.28 -12.45 -19.66
C TRP A 47 0.79 -12.14 -18.27
N TYR A 48 1.50 -13.07 -17.64
CA TYR A 48 2.10 -12.86 -16.33
C TYR A 48 3.46 -13.54 -16.21
N ARG A 49 4.34 -12.99 -15.37
CA ARG A 49 5.64 -13.59 -15.04
C ARG A 49 6.15 -13.07 -13.71
N LEU A 50 6.92 -13.88 -12.99
CA LEU A 50 7.75 -13.36 -11.91
C LEU A 50 8.89 -12.52 -12.48
N ALA A 51 9.44 -11.63 -11.66
CA ALA A 51 10.71 -10.98 -11.96
C ALA A 51 11.79 -12.02 -12.30
N PRO A 52 12.68 -11.71 -13.26
CA PRO A 52 13.83 -12.57 -13.53
C PRO A 52 14.75 -12.65 -12.31
N GLU A 53 15.61 -13.67 -12.28
CA GLU A 53 16.67 -13.75 -11.27
C GLU A 53 17.53 -12.47 -11.29
N GLY A 54 17.86 -11.95 -10.11
CA GLY A 54 18.54 -10.66 -9.96
C GLY A 54 18.11 -9.92 -8.69
N PRO A 55 18.29 -8.59 -8.63
CA PRO A 55 17.87 -7.80 -7.49
C PRO A 55 16.34 -7.79 -7.33
N TYR A 56 15.88 -7.56 -6.11
CA TYR A 56 14.47 -7.33 -5.84
C TYR A 56 14.04 -6.02 -6.47
N ILE A 57 13.10 -6.06 -7.43
CA ILE A 57 12.64 -4.88 -8.17
C ILE A 57 11.60 -4.13 -7.32
N ASP A 58 12.02 -3.07 -6.62
CA ASP A 58 11.16 -2.29 -5.72
C ASP A 58 10.25 -1.30 -6.47
N SER A 59 10.73 -0.67 -7.53
CA SER A 59 9.91 0.24 -8.32
C SER A 59 10.27 0.29 -9.80
N GLN A 60 9.32 0.77 -10.60
CA GLN A 60 9.46 0.99 -12.04
C GLN A 60 8.78 2.28 -12.49
N ARG A 61 9.29 2.88 -13.57
CA ARG A 61 8.66 3.99 -14.30
C ARG A 61 9.22 4.08 -15.72
N GLY A 62 8.37 3.90 -16.74
CA GLY A 62 8.82 3.82 -18.13
C GLY A 62 9.77 2.64 -18.30
N ASP A 63 10.93 2.86 -18.92
CA ASP A 63 11.99 1.83 -19.05
C ASP A 63 12.84 1.63 -17.78
N ARG A 64 12.64 2.44 -16.75
CA ARG A 64 13.50 2.41 -15.55
C ARG A 64 12.96 1.46 -14.50
N ALA A 65 13.86 0.75 -13.83
CA ALA A 65 13.54 -0.04 -12.64
C ALA A 65 14.62 0.14 -11.56
N PHE A 66 14.20 0.28 -10.31
CA PHE A 66 15.06 0.34 -9.14
C PHE A 66 15.02 -1.02 -8.46
N GLY A 67 16.20 -1.58 -8.20
CA GLY A 67 16.34 -2.85 -7.52
C GLY A 67 17.34 -2.79 -6.37
N PHE A 68 17.26 -3.74 -5.45
CA PHE A 68 18.24 -3.87 -4.37
C PHE A 68 18.51 -5.35 -4.04
N GLY A 69 19.64 -5.60 -3.39
CA GLY A 69 20.01 -6.92 -2.87
C GLY A 69 21.50 -7.08 -2.70
N GLY A 70 21.94 -7.93 -1.77
CA GLY A 70 23.35 -8.28 -1.61
C GLY A 70 24.24 -7.09 -1.24
N GLY A 71 23.71 -6.14 -0.45
CA GLY A 71 24.43 -4.93 -0.03
C GLY A 71 24.62 -3.90 -1.16
N LYS A 72 23.77 -3.93 -2.18
CA LYS A 72 23.81 -3.01 -3.32
C LYS A 72 22.41 -2.50 -3.69
N ILE A 73 22.40 -1.35 -4.34
CA ILE A 73 21.27 -0.81 -5.09
C ILE A 73 21.60 -0.82 -6.58
N PHE A 74 20.58 -0.98 -7.41
CA PHE A 74 20.70 -1.19 -8.84
C PHE A 74 19.70 -0.32 -9.61
N LEU A 75 20.12 0.14 -10.78
CA LEU A 75 19.27 0.84 -11.73
C LEU A 75 19.32 0.15 -13.10
N SER A 76 18.14 -0.25 -13.56
CA SER A 76 17.89 -0.70 -14.93
C SER A 76 17.33 0.45 -15.77
N LYS A 77 17.64 0.44 -17.07
CA LYS A 77 17.10 1.36 -18.09
C LYS A 77 16.40 0.62 -19.23
N ASP A 78 16.09 -0.65 -19.03
CA ASP A 78 15.52 -1.56 -20.04
C ASP A 78 14.46 -2.49 -19.42
N ALA A 79 13.61 -1.92 -18.58
CA ALA A 79 12.48 -2.58 -17.91
C ALA A 79 12.92 -3.80 -17.05
N GLY A 80 14.05 -3.68 -16.36
CA GLY A 80 14.57 -4.70 -15.45
C GLY A 80 15.23 -5.89 -16.15
N ARG A 81 15.58 -5.78 -17.45
CA ARG A 81 16.27 -6.86 -18.18
C ARG A 81 17.76 -6.88 -17.85
N THR A 82 18.39 -5.72 -17.71
CA THR A 82 19.79 -5.56 -17.31
C THR A 82 19.96 -4.51 -16.22
N TRP A 83 21.02 -4.65 -15.44
CA TRP A 83 21.34 -3.80 -14.28
C TRP A 83 22.70 -3.16 -14.48
N ALA A 84 22.78 -2.23 -15.43
CA ALA A 84 24.04 -1.62 -15.87
C ALA A 84 24.66 -0.67 -14.84
N LEU A 85 23.86 -0.15 -13.90
CA LEU A 85 24.29 0.78 -12.87
C LEU A 85 24.03 0.18 -11.49
N GLU A 86 25.04 0.20 -10.64
CA GLU A 86 24.97 -0.27 -9.26
C GLU A 86 25.82 0.60 -8.33
N ALA A 87 25.43 0.64 -7.06
CA ALA A 87 26.21 1.27 -6.00
C ALA A 87 26.19 0.40 -4.74
N ALA A 88 27.28 0.43 -3.99
CA ALA A 88 27.33 -0.20 -2.68
C ALA A 88 26.36 0.52 -1.72
N PHE A 89 25.54 -0.26 -1.03
CA PHE A 89 24.59 0.22 -0.05
C PHE A 89 24.37 -0.88 1.01
N PRO A 90 25.16 -0.88 2.11
CA PRO A 90 25.13 -1.95 3.10
C PRO A 90 23.76 -2.22 3.70
N GLU A 91 22.90 -1.20 3.79
CA GLU A 91 21.53 -1.28 4.32
C GLU A 91 20.50 -1.68 3.24
N ALA A 92 20.92 -2.26 2.10
CA ALA A 92 20.03 -2.58 0.97
C ALA A 92 18.85 -3.48 1.36
N GLU A 93 19.08 -4.45 2.25
CA GLU A 93 18.03 -5.37 2.68
C GLU A 93 16.97 -4.69 3.56
N ASP A 94 17.24 -3.49 4.06
CA ASP A 94 16.31 -2.67 4.85
C ASP A 94 15.48 -1.70 3.99
N ILE A 95 15.65 -1.70 2.67
CA ILE A 95 14.87 -0.84 1.77
C ILE A 95 13.39 -1.21 1.82
N THR A 96 12.54 -0.20 2.01
CA THR A 96 11.08 -0.33 2.12
C THR A 96 10.33 0.55 1.13
N PHE A 97 11.02 1.46 0.45
CA PHE A 97 10.43 2.41 -0.47
C PHE A 97 11.44 2.87 -1.54
N SER A 98 10.95 3.04 -2.76
CA SER A 98 11.62 3.78 -3.83
C SER A 98 10.61 4.37 -4.78
N CYS A 99 10.97 5.48 -5.41
CA CYS A 99 10.16 6.19 -6.40
C CYS A 99 11.05 6.91 -7.41
N PHE A 100 10.64 6.85 -8.69
CA PHE A 100 11.24 7.64 -9.77
C PHE A 100 10.47 8.93 -9.98
N LEU A 101 11.20 10.05 -10.07
CA LEU A 101 10.65 11.38 -10.34
C LEU A 101 10.87 11.78 -11.81
N LYS A 102 10.03 12.68 -12.34
CA LYS A 102 10.01 13.07 -13.77
C LYS A 102 11.31 13.73 -14.21
N ASN A 103 11.99 14.38 -13.28
CA ASN A 103 13.29 15.03 -13.51
C ASN A 103 14.47 14.05 -13.55
N GLY A 104 14.24 12.75 -13.36
CA GLY A 104 15.28 11.72 -13.36
C GLY A 104 15.72 11.27 -11.97
N ASN A 105 15.40 12.04 -10.93
CA ASN A 105 15.77 11.73 -9.55
C ASN A 105 15.16 10.42 -9.06
N ILE A 106 15.86 9.79 -8.12
CA ILE A 106 15.45 8.57 -7.45
C ILE A 106 15.43 8.85 -5.95
N LEU A 107 14.24 8.81 -5.36
CA LEU A 107 14.06 8.87 -3.92
C LEU A 107 13.86 7.44 -3.41
N PHE A 108 14.58 7.02 -2.39
CA PHE A 108 14.46 5.68 -1.80
C PHE A 108 14.72 5.73 -0.30
N ALA A 109 14.20 4.75 0.43
CA ALA A 109 14.30 4.75 1.88
C ALA A 109 14.56 3.35 2.43
N THR A 110 15.33 3.32 3.52
CA THR A 110 15.30 2.22 4.47
C THR A 110 14.13 2.43 5.44
N ARG A 111 14.05 1.58 6.48
CA ARG A 111 13.04 1.65 7.54
C ARG A 111 12.90 3.06 8.15
N GLU A 112 14.00 3.77 8.36
CA GLU A 112 14.05 5.04 9.09
C GLU A 112 14.84 6.17 8.39
N LYS A 113 15.55 5.88 7.30
CA LYS A 113 16.35 6.88 6.58
C LYS A 113 15.87 7.03 5.14
N LEU A 114 15.83 8.26 4.67
CA LEU A 114 15.44 8.62 3.31
C LEU A 114 16.67 9.12 2.53
N PHE A 115 16.78 8.74 1.27
CA PHE A 115 17.92 9.04 0.41
C PHE A 115 17.45 9.54 -0.96
N LEU A 116 18.25 10.43 -1.54
CA LEU A 116 18.05 10.98 -2.87
C LEU A 116 19.31 10.77 -3.71
N SER A 117 19.11 10.23 -4.91
CA SER A 117 20.09 10.27 -6.00
C SER A 117 19.56 11.14 -7.13
N THR A 118 20.44 12.00 -7.65
CA THR A 118 20.17 12.93 -8.75
C THR A 118 21.04 12.63 -9.97
N ASP A 119 21.78 11.52 -9.95
CA ASP A 119 22.84 11.16 -10.89
C ASP A 119 22.83 9.66 -11.21
N GLU A 120 21.63 9.09 -11.28
CA GLU A 120 21.41 7.70 -11.69
C GLU A 120 22.10 6.65 -10.78
N LEU A 121 22.08 6.90 -9.48
CA LEU A 121 22.71 6.10 -8.41
C LEU A 121 24.24 6.17 -8.35
N ALA A 122 24.90 7.01 -9.15
CA ALA A 122 26.35 7.20 -9.01
C ALA A 122 26.71 7.72 -7.61
N THR A 123 25.88 8.62 -7.07
CA THR A 123 25.91 9.02 -5.67
C THR A 123 24.51 9.06 -5.09
N HIS A 124 24.44 9.09 -3.75
CA HIS A 124 23.21 9.35 -3.02
C HIS A 124 23.54 10.10 -1.74
N ARG A 125 22.58 10.88 -1.25
CA ARG A 125 22.68 11.57 0.04
C ARG A 125 21.43 11.33 0.86
N GLN A 126 21.56 11.36 2.18
CA GLN A 126 20.41 11.32 3.07
C GLN A 126 19.62 12.64 2.97
N VAL A 127 18.30 12.52 2.94
CA VAL A 127 17.35 13.63 3.06
C VAL A 127 16.73 13.57 4.46
N VAL A 128 16.82 14.66 5.21
CA VAL A 128 16.15 14.79 6.50
C VAL A 128 14.77 15.39 6.26
N VAL A 129 13.73 14.65 6.64
CA VAL A 129 12.34 15.10 6.53
C VAL A 129 12.15 16.34 7.38
N LYS A 130 11.30 17.27 6.92
CA LYS A 130 10.88 18.43 7.71
C LYS A 130 9.50 18.21 8.30
N ASP A 131 9.29 18.68 9.52
CA ASP A 131 7.96 18.78 10.09
C ASP A 131 7.14 19.90 9.40
N ARG A 132 5.90 20.07 9.84
CA ARG A 132 4.97 21.09 9.32
C ARG A 132 5.41 22.53 9.59
N GLN A 133 6.40 22.74 10.47
CA GLN A 133 7.00 24.03 10.78
C GLN A 133 8.36 24.20 10.10
N GLY A 134 8.79 23.25 9.27
CA GLY A 134 10.07 23.29 8.55
C GLY A 134 11.29 22.86 9.37
N ARG A 135 11.11 22.35 10.59
CA ARG A 135 12.20 21.84 11.43
C ARG A 135 12.54 20.41 11.04
N ASP A 136 13.76 19.96 11.38
CA ASP A 136 14.14 18.57 11.16
C ASP A 136 13.24 17.60 11.94
N TYR A 137 12.67 16.65 11.21
CA TYR A 137 11.92 15.53 11.74
C TYR A 137 12.80 14.29 11.70
N LEU A 138 13.19 13.82 12.89
CA LEU A 138 14.04 12.65 13.06
C LEU A 138 13.20 11.46 13.56
N PRO A 139 13.48 10.23 13.08
CA PRO A 139 13.01 9.02 13.74
C PRO A 139 13.32 9.03 15.24
N HIS A 140 12.45 8.40 16.02
CA HIS A 140 12.70 8.20 17.45
C HIS A 140 13.86 7.22 17.66
N THR A 141 14.52 7.29 18.81
CA THR A 141 15.43 6.22 19.24
C THR A 141 14.59 5.05 19.76
N PRO A 142 14.58 3.88 19.10
CA PRO A 142 13.79 2.76 19.56
C PRO A 142 14.42 2.11 20.80
N LYS A 143 13.59 1.54 21.68
CA LYS A 143 14.02 0.68 22.80
C LYS A 143 14.66 -0.60 22.32
N ASP A 144 14.15 -1.16 21.22
CA ASP A 144 14.71 -2.31 20.54
C ASP A 144 15.32 -1.84 19.21
N PRO A 145 16.67 -1.81 19.06
CA PRO A 145 17.31 -1.35 17.83
C PRO A 145 17.01 -2.22 16.61
N ASP A 146 16.56 -3.47 16.80
CA ASP A 146 16.13 -4.32 15.69
C ASP A 146 14.71 -3.97 15.20
N GLN A 147 13.98 -3.15 15.97
CA GLN A 147 12.64 -2.67 15.69
C GLN A 147 12.53 -1.13 15.69
N PRO A 148 13.24 -0.42 14.79
CA PRO A 148 13.21 1.05 14.68
C PRO A 148 11.90 1.63 14.16
N GLY A 149 11.01 0.76 13.67
CA GLY A 149 9.76 1.10 13.04
C GLY A 149 9.90 1.38 11.54
N TRP A 150 8.76 1.45 10.84
CA TRP A 150 8.72 1.72 9.40
C TRP A 150 8.20 3.13 9.13
N TYR A 151 9.10 4.10 9.10
CA TYR A 151 8.80 5.48 8.77
C TYR A 151 8.47 5.67 7.28
N PHE A 152 9.11 4.90 6.40
CA PHE A 152 9.03 5.07 4.96
C PHE A 152 8.66 3.77 4.24
N HIS A 153 7.43 3.30 4.47
CA HIS A 153 6.91 2.08 3.83
C HIS A 153 5.49 2.33 3.33
N PRO A 154 5.25 2.59 2.04
CA PRO A 154 3.89 2.67 1.52
C PRO A 154 3.31 1.28 1.24
N LEU A 155 1.99 1.14 1.36
CA LEU A 155 1.27 -0.07 0.92
C LEU A 155 0.89 0.01 -0.56
N ASP A 156 0.60 1.21 -1.05
CA ASP A 156 0.28 1.52 -2.44
C ASP A 156 1.54 1.75 -3.29
N GLY A 157 1.41 1.65 -4.62
CA GLY A 157 2.56 1.73 -5.55
C GLY A 157 2.60 2.97 -6.45
N VAL A 158 1.68 3.93 -6.29
CA VAL A 158 1.64 5.15 -7.11
C VAL A 158 1.68 6.36 -6.19
N HIS A 159 2.74 7.16 -6.31
CA HIS A 159 3.02 8.26 -5.37
C HIS A 159 3.23 9.62 -6.04
N THR A 160 3.20 9.68 -7.37
CA THR A 160 3.49 10.90 -8.12
C THR A 160 2.36 11.30 -9.05
N TRP A 161 2.05 12.60 -9.04
CA TRP A 161 1.02 13.22 -9.86
C TRP A 161 1.48 14.58 -10.37
N ASP A 162 0.98 14.98 -11.53
CA ASP A 162 1.12 16.34 -12.01
C ASP A 162 0.04 17.22 -11.36
N VAL A 163 0.49 18.24 -10.65
CA VAL A 163 -0.32 19.25 -9.95
C VAL A 163 0.09 20.60 -10.53
N ASP A 164 -0.76 21.16 -11.37
CA ASP A 164 -0.54 22.46 -12.03
C ASP A 164 0.75 22.55 -12.87
N GLY A 165 1.11 21.49 -13.59
CA GLY A 165 2.30 21.41 -14.43
C GLY A 165 3.57 21.02 -13.67
N SER A 166 3.49 20.89 -12.34
CA SER A 166 4.59 20.47 -11.48
C SER A 166 4.33 19.06 -10.95
N GLU A 167 5.35 18.21 -10.92
CA GLU A 167 5.18 16.90 -10.30
C GLU A 167 5.26 17.05 -8.79
N MET A 168 4.28 16.46 -8.11
CA MET A 168 4.24 16.35 -6.67
C MET A 168 4.33 14.88 -6.28
N LEU A 169 5.18 14.60 -5.31
CA LEU A 169 5.30 13.30 -4.64
C LEU A 169 4.51 13.37 -3.33
N VAL A 170 3.59 12.44 -3.09
CA VAL A 170 2.83 12.33 -1.82
C VAL A 170 2.61 10.85 -1.48
N TRP A 171 2.85 10.47 -0.23
CA TRP A 171 2.61 9.09 0.25
C TRP A 171 2.41 9.07 1.77
N GLY A 172 1.93 7.95 2.32
CA GLY A 172 1.90 7.72 3.76
C GLY A 172 2.65 6.47 4.17
N ASN A 173 2.79 6.25 5.48
CA ASN A 173 3.45 5.07 6.02
C ASN A 173 2.47 3.98 6.49
N TYR A 174 2.53 2.84 5.81
CA TYR A 174 1.97 1.57 6.21
C TYR A 174 2.79 0.91 7.32
N CYS A 175 2.62 1.44 8.53
CA CYS A 175 3.44 1.15 9.69
C CYS A 175 2.66 0.39 10.80
N ASN A 176 3.30 0.17 11.96
CA ASN A 176 2.68 -0.46 13.13
C ASN A 176 2.12 -1.88 12.87
N VAL A 177 2.69 -2.59 11.88
CA VAL A 177 2.41 -4.00 11.55
C VAL A 177 3.62 -4.87 11.89
N LEU A 178 4.78 -4.48 11.37
CA LEU A 178 6.08 -5.11 11.60
C LEU A 178 7.12 -4.02 11.88
N GLY A 179 8.17 -4.38 12.62
CA GLY A 179 9.39 -3.57 12.70
C GLY A 179 9.39 -2.51 13.79
N GLY A 180 8.37 -2.39 14.63
CA GLY A 180 8.32 -1.44 15.75
C GLY A 180 7.28 -0.32 15.57
N PRO A 181 6.95 0.42 16.64
CA PRO A 181 5.97 1.49 16.61
C PRO A 181 6.55 2.77 15.97
N VAL A 182 5.73 3.51 15.22
CA VAL A 182 6.10 4.83 14.66
C VAL A 182 4.91 5.80 14.66
N PRO A 183 5.15 7.12 14.65
CA PRO A 183 4.14 8.09 14.30
C PRO A 183 3.59 7.83 12.88
N VAL A 184 2.29 7.96 12.71
CA VAL A 184 1.64 7.84 11.39
C VAL A 184 1.64 9.21 10.72
N ASN A 185 2.17 9.28 9.50
CA ASN A 185 2.36 10.52 8.76
C ASN A 185 1.99 10.36 7.28
N ILE A 186 1.62 11.49 6.67
CA ILE A 186 1.62 11.68 5.22
C ILE A 186 2.79 12.61 4.89
N PHE A 187 3.61 12.23 3.92
CA PHE A 187 4.78 12.95 3.46
C PHE A 187 4.56 13.53 2.07
N TYR A 188 5.27 14.60 1.73
CA TYR A 188 5.26 15.16 0.39
C TYR A 188 6.58 15.81 -0.03
N SER A 189 6.76 15.98 -1.34
CA SER A 189 7.78 16.82 -1.98
C SER A 189 7.22 17.47 -3.24
N THR A 190 7.62 18.72 -3.50
CA THR A 190 7.25 19.52 -4.67
C THR A 190 8.46 19.95 -5.50
N ASP A 191 9.67 19.55 -5.10
CA ASP A 191 10.95 20.02 -5.64
C ASP A 191 11.84 18.88 -6.15
N GLY A 192 11.22 17.78 -6.61
CA GLY A 192 11.97 16.64 -7.13
C GLY A 192 12.70 15.84 -6.04
N GLY A 193 12.16 15.82 -4.82
CA GLY A 193 12.69 15.05 -3.68
C GLY A 193 13.82 15.75 -2.93
N GLU A 194 14.23 16.95 -3.35
CA GLU A 194 15.28 17.74 -2.68
C GLU A 194 14.89 18.05 -1.23
N THR A 195 13.62 18.39 -1.01
CA THR A 195 13.02 18.52 0.31
C THR A 195 11.83 17.58 0.44
N VAL A 196 11.75 16.89 1.57
CA VAL A 196 10.58 16.10 1.97
C VAL A 196 10.03 16.63 3.26
N LYS A 197 8.70 16.79 3.35
CA LYS A 197 8.02 17.38 4.50
C LYS A 197 6.82 16.53 4.92
N ILE A 198 6.39 16.68 6.17
CA ILE A 198 5.15 16.08 6.67
C ILE A 198 3.97 16.97 6.22
N ALA A 199 3.05 16.40 5.43
CA ALA A 199 1.77 17.01 5.06
C ALA A 199 0.75 16.91 6.20
N TYR A 200 0.73 15.77 6.91
CA TYR A 200 -0.19 15.50 8.00
C TYR A 200 0.44 14.52 8.99
N SER A 201 0.25 14.77 10.29
CA SER A 201 0.71 13.91 11.39
C SER A 201 -0.49 13.50 12.22
N PHE A 202 -0.70 12.20 12.40
CA PHE A 202 -1.80 11.68 13.23
C PHE A 202 -1.45 11.79 14.72
N GLY A 203 -2.51 11.73 15.52
CA GLY A 203 -2.47 11.70 16.97
C GLY A 203 -1.75 10.51 17.57
N ARG A 204 -1.54 10.59 18.88
CA ARG A 204 -0.96 9.51 19.69
C ARG A 204 -1.95 8.36 19.87
N ASN A 205 -1.77 7.27 19.12
CA ASN A 205 -2.57 6.05 19.29
C ASN A 205 -2.00 5.21 20.46
N PRO A 206 -2.72 5.06 21.60
CA PRO A 206 -2.18 4.35 22.76
C PRO A 206 -1.88 2.87 22.52
N ALA A 207 -2.50 2.26 21.51
CA ALA A 207 -2.33 0.83 21.20
C ALA A 207 -1.03 0.54 20.42
N PHE A 208 -0.40 1.54 19.83
CA PHE A 208 0.79 1.39 18.97
C PHE A 208 1.95 2.21 19.51
N GLN A 209 2.41 1.79 20.69
CA GLN A 209 3.49 2.44 21.44
C GLN A 209 4.56 1.42 21.82
N GLU A 210 5.74 1.90 22.16
CA GLU A 210 6.78 0.99 22.65
C GLU A 210 6.33 0.29 23.94
N PRO A 211 6.68 -0.98 24.16
CA PRO A 211 6.36 -1.69 25.39
C PRO A 211 6.78 -0.89 26.64
N GLY A 212 5.82 -0.63 27.53
CA GLY A 212 6.03 0.13 28.76
C GLY A 212 6.31 1.63 28.54
N ALA A 213 6.00 2.20 27.38
CA ALA A 213 6.02 3.65 27.19
C ALA A 213 5.01 4.33 28.13
N ALA A 214 5.37 5.50 28.64
CA ALA A 214 4.47 6.33 29.42
C ALA A 214 3.73 7.30 28.49
N PRO A 215 2.49 7.74 28.80
CA PRO A 215 1.68 8.56 27.89
C PRO A 215 2.38 9.84 27.37
N GLU A 216 3.24 10.44 28.17
CA GLU A 216 4.04 11.61 27.81
C GLU A 216 5.04 11.33 26.68
N SER A 217 5.55 10.10 26.60
CA SER A 217 6.52 9.63 25.60
C SER A 217 5.86 8.92 24.42
N PHE A 218 4.53 8.93 24.32
CA PHE A 218 3.84 8.31 23.19
C PHE A 218 4.22 8.98 21.87
N LEU A 219 4.45 8.14 20.87
CA LEU A 219 4.69 8.49 19.49
C LEU A 219 3.39 9.00 18.85
N GLY A 220 3.50 10.05 18.03
CA GLY A 220 2.39 10.75 17.39
C GLY A 220 2.29 12.21 17.83
N ASP A 221 1.48 12.99 17.10
CA ASP A 221 1.22 14.39 17.38
C ASP A 221 0.36 14.52 18.66
N PRO A 222 0.85 15.13 19.76
CA PRO A 222 0.05 15.31 20.97
C PRO A 222 -1.14 16.25 20.77
N ASP A 223 -1.09 17.14 19.78
CA ASP A 223 -2.10 18.17 19.55
C ASP A 223 -3.18 17.72 18.55
N ASN A 224 -3.03 16.53 17.96
CA ASN A 224 -4.00 15.96 17.05
C ASN A 224 -4.79 14.83 17.74
N PRO A 225 -6.12 14.96 17.93
CA PRO A 225 -6.92 13.90 18.52
C PRO A 225 -7.24 12.75 17.55
N VAL A 226 -7.00 12.94 16.24
CA VAL A 226 -7.34 11.96 15.22
C VAL A 226 -6.27 10.88 15.15
N VAL A 227 -6.65 9.63 15.40
CA VAL A 227 -5.75 8.48 15.38
C VAL A 227 -6.07 7.52 14.23
N CYS A 228 -5.04 6.82 13.76
CA CYS A 228 -5.18 5.65 12.92
C CYS A 228 -3.96 4.74 13.16
N ARG A 229 -4.03 3.47 12.73
CA ARG A 229 -2.87 2.57 12.82
C ARG A 229 -1.80 2.89 11.77
N HIS A 230 -2.21 3.22 10.56
CA HIS A 230 -1.35 3.48 9.41
C HIS A 230 -2.10 4.07 8.20
N VAL A 231 -1.37 4.42 7.13
CA VAL A 231 -1.90 4.90 5.85
C VAL A 231 -1.88 3.79 4.79
N HIS A 232 -3.02 3.49 4.17
CA HIS A 232 -3.16 2.50 3.10
C HIS A 232 -2.80 3.06 1.72
N GLY A 233 -3.03 4.35 1.49
CA GLY A 233 -2.62 5.00 0.27
C GLY A 233 -3.09 6.44 0.16
N VAL A 234 -2.50 7.17 -0.76
CA VAL A 234 -2.84 8.57 -1.05
C VAL A 234 -3.00 8.72 -2.57
N THR A 235 -4.00 9.45 -3.03
CA THR A 235 -4.20 9.68 -4.47
C THR A 235 -4.74 11.06 -4.77
N TYR A 236 -4.37 11.61 -5.94
CA TYR A 236 -4.76 12.95 -6.36
C TYR A 236 -6.02 12.91 -7.23
N HIS A 237 -6.98 13.78 -6.90
CA HIS A 237 -8.15 14.07 -7.72
C HIS A 237 -7.95 15.39 -8.48
N PRO A 238 -7.65 15.34 -9.80
CA PRO A 238 -7.34 16.55 -10.57
C PRO A 238 -8.50 17.54 -10.67
N ALA A 239 -9.75 17.07 -10.76
CA ALA A 239 -10.90 17.96 -10.90
C ALA A 239 -11.17 18.82 -9.65
N GLU A 240 -10.84 18.31 -8.46
CA GLU A 240 -10.97 19.04 -7.20
C GLU A 240 -9.65 19.67 -6.72
N ARG A 241 -8.54 19.36 -7.40
CA ARG A 241 -7.20 19.77 -6.99
C ARG A 241 -6.90 19.37 -5.53
N ALA A 242 -7.31 18.16 -5.16
CA ALA A 242 -7.25 17.66 -3.80
C ALA A 242 -6.70 16.24 -3.76
N PHE A 243 -6.06 15.89 -2.65
CA PHE A 243 -5.59 14.55 -2.35
C PHE A 243 -6.59 13.85 -1.44
N TYR A 244 -6.73 12.54 -1.62
CA TYR A 244 -7.53 11.67 -0.75
C TYR A 244 -6.59 10.63 -0.15
N ALA A 245 -6.76 10.36 1.14
CA ALA A 245 -5.98 9.34 1.84
C ALA A 245 -6.91 8.31 2.49
N CYS A 246 -6.64 7.03 2.28
CA CYS A 246 -7.22 5.93 3.05
C CYS A 246 -6.30 5.58 4.20
N THR A 247 -6.87 5.46 5.40
CA THR A 247 -6.11 5.22 6.63
C THR A 247 -6.84 4.25 7.57
N GLY A 248 -6.18 3.94 8.68
CA GLY A 248 -6.76 3.12 9.75
C GLY A 248 -6.75 1.64 9.44
N ASP A 249 -7.08 0.85 10.45
CA ASP A 249 -7.13 -0.60 10.37
C ASP A 249 -8.25 -1.13 11.26
N ILE A 250 -7.93 -1.46 12.52
CA ILE A 250 -8.88 -2.01 13.49
C ILE A 250 -8.98 -1.16 14.75
N ASP A 251 -10.21 -0.90 15.19
CA ASP A 251 -10.49 -0.18 16.42
C ASP A 251 -9.98 -0.95 17.64
N ARG A 252 -9.19 -0.30 18.50
CA ARG A 252 -8.61 -0.89 19.72
C ARG A 252 -9.05 -0.22 21.02
N GLY A 253 -10.33 0.19 21.08
CA GLY A 253 -10.95 0.67 22.32
C GLY A 253 -10.81 2.17 22.60
N HIS A 254 -10.36 2.96 21.62
CA HIS A 254 -10.17 4.41 21.73
C HIS A 254 -11.06 5.21 20.76
N GLY A 255 -12.22 4.64 20.40
CA GLY A 255 -13.07 5.16 19.33
C GLY A 255 -12.68 4.60 17.96
N HIS A 256 -13.32 5.15 16.93
CA HIS A 256 -13.08 4.76 15.55
C HIS A 256 -11.79 5.39 15.03
N GLU A 257 -10.95 4.58 14.39
CA GLU A 257 -9.84 5.11 13.62
C GLU A 257 -10.33 5.97 12.45
N CYS A 258 -9.51 6.94 12.04
CA CYS A 258 -9.74 7.66 10.80
C CYS A 258 -9.58 6.74 9.61
N HIS A 259 -10.55 6.75 8.70
CA HIS A 259 -10.50 5.96 7.48
C HIS A 259 -10.28 6.77 6.21
N TRP A 260 -10.82 7.99 6.14
CA TRP A 260 -10.68 8.83 4.95
C TRP A 260 -10.40 10.28 5.30
N LEU A 261 -9.41 10.85 4.62
CA LEU A 261 -9.10 12.28 4.66
C LEU A 261 -9.11 12.86 3.25
N ARG A 262 -9.37 14.16 3.17
CA ARG A 262 -9.18 14.99 1.98
C ARG A 262 -8.26 16.16 2.30
N GLY A 263 -7.20 16.32 1.53
CA GLY A 263 -6.19 17.36 1.68
C GLY A 263 -6.15 18.29 0.47
N VAL A 264 -6.13 19.60 0.68
CA VAL A 264 -5.83 20.60 -0.35
C VAL A 264 -4.49 21.23 -0.04
N TYR A 265 -3.63 21.32 -1.05
CA TYR A 265 -2.32 21.95 -0.94
C TYR A 265 -2.38 23.40 -1.46
N ASP A 266 -1.97 24.35 -0.62
CA ASP A 266 -1.71 25.73 -1.02
C ASP A 266 -0.21 25.90 -1.32
N ALA A 267 0.12 25.95 -2.61
CA ALA A 267 1.50 26.11 -3.06
C ALA A 267 2.13 27.46 -2.68
N LYS A 268 1.35 28.52 -2.43
CA LYS A 268 1.89 29.83 -2.03
C LYS A 268 2.28 29.84 -0.56
N ALA A 269 1.46 29.22 0.27
CA ALA A 269 1.72 29.10 1.70
C ALA A 269 2.62 27.90 2.03
N ASP A 270 2.82 26.99 1.07
CA ASP A 270 3.42 25.67 1.28
C ASP A 270 2.77 24.94 2.47
N ALA A 271 1.44 24.89 2.44
CA ALA A 271 0.63 24.41 3.56
C ALA A 271 -0.50 23.51 3.08
N TRP A 272 -0.98 22.67 3.98
CA TRP A 272 -2.08 21.75 3.72
C TRP A 272 -3.29 22.05 4.60
N ASP A 273 -4.47 21.98 4.00
CA ASP A 273 -5.75 21.93 4.69
C ASP A 273 -6.33 20.51 4.57
N TRP A 274 -6.36 19.77 5.69
CA TRP A 274 -6.85 18.40 5.76
C TRP A 274 -8.19 18.32 6.49
N LYS A 275 -9.15 17.62 5.89
CA LYS A 275 -10.46 17.34 6.46
C LYS A 275 -10.66 15.85 6.63
N ILE A 276 -11.09 15.44 7.82
CA ILE A 276 -11.58 14.08 8.06
C ILE A 276 -12.94 13.92 7.37
N LEU A 277 -13.05 12.91 6.52
CA LEU A 277 -14.30 12.59 5.82
C LEU A 277 -15.05 11.48 6.52
N VAL A 278 -14.34 10.42 6.95
CA VAL A 278 -14.96 9.23 7.52
C VAL A 278 -14.10 8.63 8.64
N SER A 279 -14.73 8.39 9.79
CA SER A 279 -14.23 7.56 10.90
C SER A 279 -15.38 6.67 11.38
N VAL A 280 -15.27 5.37 11.16
CA VAL A 280 -16.33 4.39 11.44
C VAL A 280 -15.71 3.07 11.87
N ASN A 281 -16.54 2.06 12.16
CA ASN A 281 -16.05 0.75 12.55
C ASN A 281 -15.28 0.02 11.42
N SER A 282 -14.45 -0.93 11.83
CA SER A 282 -13.52 -1.65 10.94
C SER A 282 -14.16 -2.75 10.08
N ASN A 283 -15.46 -3.05 10.25
CA ASN A 283 -16.23 -3.84 9.30
C ASN A 283 -17.04 -2.93 8.37
N SER A 284 -16.35 -2.00 7.71
CA SER A 284 -16.95 -1.08 6.75
C SER A 284 -16.11 -1.00 5.49
N ARG A 285 -16.75 -0.75 4.34
CA ARG A 285 -16.06 -0.48 3.06
C ARG A 285 -15.09 0.70 3.09
N TYR A 286 -15.09 1.48 4.16
CA TYR A 286 -14.19 2.60 4.35
C TYR A 286 -12.82 2.17 4.85
N LYS A 287 -12.72 1.02 5.53
CA LYS A 287 -11.44 0.34 5.71
C LYS A 287 -11.01 -0.21 4.35
N SER A 288 -10.03 0.46 3.75
CA SER A 288 -9.79 0.34 2.31
C SER A 288 -8.41 0.80 1.87
N GLY A 289 -8.04 0.48 0.64
CA GLY A 289 -6.90 1.03 -0.09
C GLY A 289 -7.13 0.96 -1.60
N GLY A 290 -6.06 1.01 -2.39
CA GLY A 290 -6.17 0.92 -3.86
C GLY A 290 -7.02 2.04 -4.47
N ILE A 291 -6.88 3.26 -3.97
CA ILE A 291 -7.72 4.39 -4.36
C ILE A 291 -7.34 4.91 -5.74
N ASN A 292 -8.32 5.07 -6.63
CA ASN A 292 -8.10 5.57 -7.98
C ASN A 292 -9.19 6.59 -8.34
N PHE A 293 -8.81 7.64 -9.08
CA PHE A 293 -9.73 8.56 -9.73
C PHE A 293 -9.69 8.34 -11.25
N VAL A 294 -10.82 7.97 -11.83
CA VAL A 294 -10.96 7.72 -13.28
C VAL A 294 -12.25 8.37 -13.75
N ASP A 295 -12.17 9.20 -14.80
CA ASP A 295 -13.33 9.89 -15.38
C ASP A 295 -14.20 10.64 -14.34
N GLY A 296 -13.56 11.27 -13.36
CA GLY A 296 -14.23 12.02 -12.29
C GLY A 296 -14.94 11.16 -11.25
N GLN A 297 -14.77 9.84 -11.29
CA GLN A 297 -15.30 8.90 -10.29
C GLN A 297 -14.19 8.42 -9.36
N LEU A 298 -14.54 8.21 -8.08
CA LEU A 298 -13.69 7.64 -7.06
C LEU A 298 -13.90 6.12 -7.02
N TYR A 299 -12.81 5.36 -7.03
CA TYR A 299 -12.78 3.90 -6.92
C TYR A 299 -11.87 3.46 -5.76
N TRP A 300 -12.23 2.40 -5.05
CA TRP A 300 -11.40 1.82 -3.99
C TRP A 300 -11.68 0.32 -3.78
N ALA A 301 -10.71 -0.36 -3.18
CA ALA A 301 -10.83 -1.75 -2.73
C ALA A 301 -10.94 -1.78 -1.20
N ALA A 302 -11.92 -2.52 -0.68
CA ALA A 302 -12.18 -2.61 0.76
C ALA A 302 -11.60 -3.89 1.37
N ASP A 303 -10.88 -3.74 2.48
CA ASP A 303 -10.29 -4.82 3.26
C ASP A 303 -11.00 -5.04 4.62
N ALA A 304 -12.25 -4.58 4.73
CA ALA A 304 -13.10 -4.59 5.93
C ALA A 304 -13.04 -5.91 6.72
N ASN A 305 -12.29 -6.00 7.81
CA ASN A 305 -12.09 -7.26 8.56
C ASN A 305 -12.35 -7.17 10.05
N GLY A 306 -13.02 -6.09 10.45
CA GLY A 306 -13.47 -5.91 11.82
C GLY A 306 -14.52 -6.94 12.26
N PRO A 307 -14.82 -6.99 13.57
CA PRO A 307 -15.89 -7.81 14.11
C PRO A 307 -17.22 -7.57 13.40
N LYS A 308 -17.97 -8.65 13.16
CA LYS A 308 -19.30 -8.62 12.57
C LYS A 308 -20.21 -9.69 13.20
N PRO A 309 -21.54 -9.54 13.13
CA PRO A 309 -22.47 -10.62 13.43
C PRO A 309 -22.20 -11.88 12.58
N ALA A 310 -22.59 -13.05 13.11
CA ALA A 310 -22.31 -14.34 12.49
C ALA A 310 -23.04 -14.53 11.14
N ASP A 311 -24.22 -13.92 11.01
CA ASP A 311 -25.12 -13.97 9.87
C ASP A 311 -24.89 -12.86 8.83
N GLU A 312 -24.00 -11.90 9.12
CA GLU A 312 -23.64 -10.83 8.19
C GLU A 312 -22.39 -11.18 7.39
N LYS A 313 -22.26 -10.62 6.19
CA LYS A 313 -20.99 -10.63 5.44
C LYS A 313 -20.13 -9.43 5.83
N HIS A 314 -18.84 -9.51 5.57
CA HIS A 314 -18.00 -8.32 5.63
C HIS A 314 -18.38 -7.35 4.50
N ASP A 315 -18.35 -6.04 4.76
CA ASP A 315 -18.62 -4.99 3.77
C ASP A 315 -17.38 -4.76 2.87
N ARG A 316 -17.02 -5.80 2.10
CA ARG A 316 -15.84 -5.85 1.23
C ARG A 316 -16.23 -5.81 -0.24
N GLY A 317 -15.25 -5.54 -1.08
CA GLY A 317 -15.42 -5.48 -2.53
C GLY A 317 -14.64 -4.35 -3.16
N ILE A 318 -14.98 -4.10 -4.42
CA ILE A 318 -14.52 -2.92 -5.15
C ILE A 318 -15.72 -2.02 -5.35
N PHE A 319 -15.57 -0.75 -4.99
CA PHE A 319 -16.65 0.21 -4.96
C PHE A 319 -16.31 1.42 -5.83
N ARG A 320 -17.36 2.13 -6.24
CA ARG A 320 -17.27 3.41 -6.95
C ARG A 320 -18.36 4.37 -6.50
N CYS A 321 -18.05 5.65 -6.43
CA CYS A 321 -19.03 6.73 -6.30
C CYS A 321 -18.52 8.04 -6.92
N ALA A 322 -19.38 9.06 -6.96
CA ALA A 322 -18.89 10.42 -7.13
C ALA A 322 -18.10 10.82 -5.86
N PRO A 323 -17.02 11.60 -5.98
CA PRO A 323 -16.17 11.93 -4.83
C PRO A 323 -16.91 12.66 -3.69
N ALA A 324 -17.86 13.52 -4.03
CA ALA A 324 -18.72 14.22 -3.07
C ALA A 324 -19.66 13.29 -2.28
N ASP A 325 -19.97 12.12 -2.83
CA ASP A 325 -20.86 11.13 -2.24
C ASP A 325 -20.11 10.11 -1.36
N LEU A 326 -18.78 10.26 -1.18
CA LEU A 326 -17.96 9.29 -0.47
C LEU A 326 -18.53 8.94 0.91
N ALA A 327 -19.01 9.93 1.69
CA ALA A 327 -19.52 9.68 3.04
C ALA A 327 -20.92 9.01 3.09
N ASP A 328 -21.63 8.89 1.96
CA ASP A 328 -22.96 8.30 1.88
C ASP A 328 -22.91 6.91 1.20
N PRO A 329 -22.91 5.80 1.98
CA PRO A 329 -22.80 4.46 1.42
C PRO A 329 -23.98 4.05 0.53
N SER A 330 -25.12 4.76 0.60
CA SER A 330 -26.28 4.51 -0.27
C SER A 330 -26.03 4.96 -1.73
N LYS A 331 -25.02 5.80 -1.96
CA LYS A 331 -24.61 6.30 -3.28
C LYS A 331 -23.52 5.44 -3.92
N HIS A 332 -22.99 4.48 -3.18
CA HIS A 332 -21.89 3.65 -3.67
C HIS A 332 -22.42 2.55 -4.56
N THR A 333 -21.77 2.37 -5.71
CA THR A 333 -21.94 1.19 -6.54
C THR A 333 -20.88 0.16 -6.17
N ARG A 334 -21.30 -1.03 -5.73
CA ARG A 334 -20.39 -2.17 -5.56
C ARG A 334 -20.19 -2.84 -6.91
N LEU A 335 -18.99 -2.72 -7.47
CA LEU A 335 -18.60 -3.27 -8.78
C LEU A 335 -18.22 -4.74 -8.68
N PHE A 336 -17.62 -5.14 -7.57
CA PHE A 336 -17.19 -6.51 -7.29
C PHE A 336 -17.52 -6.88 -5.85
N ASP A 337 -18.18 -8.01 -5.64
CA ASP A 337 -18.53 -8.55 -4.33
C ASP A 337 -17.44 -9.54 -3.89
N ALA A 338 -16.46 -9.04 -3.14
CA ALA A 338 -15.30 -9.83 -2.74
C ALA A 338 -15.60 -10.66 -1.50
N GLU A 339 -15.34 -11.97 -1.57
CA GLU A 339 -15.42 -12.85 -0.40
C GLU A 339 -14.26 -12.58 0.58
N PHE A 340 -13.07 -12.28 0.04
CA PHE A 340 -11.84 -12.06 0.81
C PHE A 340 -11.40 -10.60 0.81
N GLU A 341 -10.54 -10.24 1.76
CA GLU A 341 -9.98 -8.90 1.91
C GLU A 341 -9.21 -8.47 0.65
N MET A 342 -9.41 -7.21 0.24
CA MET A 342 -8.72 -6.59 -0.89
C MET A 342 -8.18 -5.23 -0.47
N ALA A 343 -6.88 -5.16 -0.21
CA ALA A 343 -6.29 -3.94 0.32
C ALA A 343 -5.70 -3.00 -0.73
N ASN A 344 -5.46 -3.48 -1.95
CA ASN A 344 -4.90 -2.67 -3.03
C ASN A 344 -5.50 -3.01 -4.39
N MET A 345 -5.48 -2.01 -5.25
CA MET A 345 -5.96 -2.03 -6.61
C MET A 345 -5.26 -0.96 -7.43
N ILE A 346 -5.06 -1.21 -8.72
CA ILE A 346 -4.67 -0.21 -9.72
C ILE A 346 -5.69 -0.18 -10.86
N ILE A 347 -5.93 1.02 -11.39
CA ILE A 347 -6.69 1.23 -12.62
C ILE A 347 -5.83 1.99 -13.62
N GLU A 348 -5.65 1.44 -14.82
CA GLU A 348 -4.95 2.10 -15.92
C GLU A 348 -5.50 1.60 -17.26
N ASP A 349 -5.77 2.51 -18.19
CA ASP A 349 -6.32 2.22 -19.52
C ASP A 349 -7.58 1.33 -19.50
N GLY A 350 -8.48 1.58 -18.55
CA GLY A 350 -9.73 0.82 -18.38
C GLY A 350 -9.56 -0.57 -17.75
N VAL A 351 -8.32 -1.02 -17.50
CA VAL A 351 -8.02 -2.28 -16.82
C VAL A 351 -7.98 -2.04 -15.31
N MET A 352 -8.63 -2.92 -14.55
CA MET A 352 -8.58 -2.96 -13.09
C MET A 352 -7.92 -4.27 -12.63
N VAL A 353 -6.94 -4.16 -11.75
CA VAL A 353 -6.30 -5.32 -11.10
C VAL A 353 -6.28 -5.08 -9.60
N ALA A 354 -6.81 -6.03 -8.84
CA ALA A 354 -6.84 -5.97 -7.39
C ALA A 354 -6.42 -7.31 -6.77
N GLY A 355 -5.71 -7.26 -5.65
CA GLY A 355 -5.15 -8.44 -4.99
C GLY A 355 -6.02 -8.92 -3.83
N HIS A 356 -6.17 -10.24 -3.69
CA HIS A 356 -6.72 -10.84 -2.48
C HIS A 356 -5.62 -11.05 -1.43
N CYS A 357 -5.92 -10.73 -0.17
CA CYS A 357 -4.97 -10.90 0.93
C CYS A 357 -4.86 -12.38 1.34
N ALA A 358 -3.67 -12.97 1.21
CA ALA A 358 -3.42 -14.39 1.51
C ALA A 358 -3.79 -14.86 2.93
N PRO A 359 -3.62 -14.07 4.02
CA PRO A 359 -4.00 -14.52 5.35
C PRO A 359 -5.50 -14.84 5.50
N ALA A 360 -6.36 -14.20 4.70
CA ALA A 360 -7.80 -14.36 4.74
C ALA A 360 -8.32 -15.23 3.58
N SER A 361 -7.61 -15.26 2.45
CA SER A 361 -8.04 -15.90 1.22
C SER A 361 -7.80 -17.40 1.20
N THR A 362 -8.73 -18.15 0.61
CA THR A 362 -8.49 -19.57 0.26
C THR A 362 -7.73 -19.73 -1.06
N LEU A 363 -7.54 -18.65 -1.81
CA LEU A 363 -6.71 -18.63 -3.01
C LEU A 363 -5.24 -18.58 -2.60
N ALA A 364 -4.38 -19.28 -3.32
CA ALA A 364 -2.95 -19.21 -3.05
C ALA A 364 -2.41 -17.84 -3.47
N THR A 365 -2.60 -17.41 -4.70
CA THR A 365 -2.27 -16.03 -5.12
C THR A 365 -3.45 -15.48 -5.92
N GLY A 366 -4.38 -14.86 -5.19
CA GLY A 366 -5.65 -14.42 -5.75
C GLY A 366 -5.60 -13.03 -6.37
N LEU A 367 -6.18 -12.89 -7.56
CA LEU A 367 -6.41 -11.61 -8.24
C LEU A 367 -7.85 -11.49 -8.73
N ALA A 368 -8.48 -10.33 -8.50
CA ALA A 368 -9.66 -9.93 -9.25
C ALA A 368 -9.24 -9.03 -10.41
N TYR A 369 -9.74 -9.34 -11.60
CA TYR A 369 -9.35 -8.68 -12.84
C TYR A 369 -10.59 -8.25 -13.64
N SER A 370 -10.54 -7.03 -14.17
CA SER A 370 -11.55 -6.49 -15.08
C SER A 370 -10.83 -5.79 -16.25
N ALA A 371 -11.20 -6.13 -17.48
CA ALA A 371 -10.69 -5.47 -18.70
C ALA A 371 -11.53 -4.26 -19.15
N ASP A 372 -12.66 -3.99 -18.48
CA ASP A 372 -13.70 -3.09 -18.99
C ASP A 372 -14.23 -2.11 -17.93
N LEU A 373 -13.33 -1.68 -17.04
CA LEU A 373 -13.58 -0.72 -15.95
C LEU A 373 -14.70 -1.17 -14.99
N GLY A 374 -14.70 -2.45 -14.67
CA GLY A 374 -15.52 -3.07 -13.64
C GLY A 374 -16.90 -3.50 -14.11
N LYS A 375 -17.14 -3.61 -15.43
CA LYS A 375 -18.40 -4.13 -15.98
C LYS A 375 -18.43 -5.65 -15.90
N THR A 376 -17.30 -6.31 -16.16
CA THR A 376 -17.13 -7.76 -16.03
C THR A 376 -15.89 -8.10 -15.21
N TRP A 377 -15.98 -9.16 -14.42
CA TRP A 377 -14.92 -9.59 -13.52
C TRP A 377 -14.56 -11.05 -13.75
N LYS A 378 -13.27 -11.36 -13.65
CA LYS A 378 -12.76 -12.72 -13.47
C LYS A 378 -11.84 -12.76 -12.25
N GLU A 379 -11.94 -13.85 -11.50
CA GLU A 379 -11.01 -14.16 -10.41
C GLU A 379 -10.02 -15.22 -10.87
N TYR A 380 -8.74 -14.97 -10.59
CA TYR A 380 -7.64 -15.86 -10.92
C TYR A 380 -6.93 -16.30 -9.65
N ASP A 381 -6.62 -17.59 -9.58
CA ASP A 381 -5.71 -18.14 -8.58
C ASP A 381 -4.42 -18.57 -9.28
N LEU A 382 -3.37 -17.76 -9.13
CA LEU A 382 -2.02 -18.08 -9.60
C LEU A 382 -1.35 -19.02 -8.58
N ALA A 383 -1.98 -20.17 -8.37
CA ALA A 383 -1.68 -21.07 -7.26
C ALA A 383 -0.25 -21.59 -7.26
N GLU A 384 0.40 -21.56 -8.41
CA GLU A 384 1.83 -21.84 -8.58
C GLU A 384 2.77 -21.04 -7.69
N PHE A 385 2.41 -19.81 -7.29
CA PHE A 385 3.25 -18.96 -6.47
C PHE A 385 3.05 -19.22 -4.96
N GLY A 386 2.17 -20.16 -4.62
CA GLY A 386 1.78 -20.46 -3.25
C GLY A 386 1.00 -19.32 -2.60
N PRO A 387 0.80 -19.37 -1.26
CA PRO A 387 0.08 -18.34 -0.53
C PRO A 387 0.84 -17.00 -0.55
N ARG A 388 0.38 -16.03 -1.36
CA ARG A 388 0.94 -14.67 -1.49
C ARG A 388 -0.16 -13.61 -1.60
N SER A 389 0.09 -12.44 -1.00
CA SER A 389 -0.75 -11.25 -1.17
C SER A 389 -0.17 -10.35 -2.26
N PRO A 390 -0.87 -10.14 -3.39
CA PRO A 390 -0.51 -9.14 -4.38
C PRO A 390 -0.77 -7.73 -3.83
N LEU A 391 0.28 -6.93 -3.68
CA LEU A 391 0.22 -5.58 -3.10
C LEU A 391 1.12 -4.59 -3.85
N ARG A 392 1.05 -3.31 -3.51
CA ARG A 392 1.91 -2.26 -4.05
C ARG A 392 1.99 -2.25 -5.58
N PHE A 393 0.82 -2.16 -6.20
CA PHE A 393 0.66 -2.12 -7.65
C PHE A 393 1.22 -0.81 -8.22
N GLN A 394 2.07 -0.93 -9.23
CA GLN A 394 2.67 0.18 -9.95
C GLN A 394 2.17 0.20 -11.39
N ARG A 395 2.10 1.42 -11.94
CA ARG A 395 1.73 1.68 -13.34
C ARG A 395 2.55 0.86 -14.32
N LYS A 396 2.02 0.66 -15.52
CA LYS A 396 2.72 -0.08 -16.56
C LYS A 396 4.09 0.54 -16.87
N ASN A 397 5.07 -0.31 -17.08
CA ASN A 397 6.32 0.10 -17.71
C ASN A 397 6.11 0.35 -19.22
N SER A 398 7.16 0.81 -19.91
CA SER A 398 7.15 1.04 -21.36
C SER A 398 6.76 -0.18 -22.20
N GLU A 399 6.93 -1.38 -21.65
CA GLU A 399 6.55 -2.65 -22.29
C GLU A 399 5.12 -3.08 -21.97
N GLY A 400 4.38 -2.31 -21.17
CA GLY A 400 2.98 -2.58 -20.82
C GLY A 400 2.76 -3.49 -19.61
N TRP A 401 3.80 -3.79 -18.81
CA TRP A 401 3.67 -4.63 -17.61
C TRP A 401 3.39 -3.79 -16.37
N PHE A 402 2.28 -4.05 -15.69
CA PHE A 402 2.11 -3.69 -14.29
C PHE A 402 3.10 -4.46 -13.42
N ARG A 403 3.57 -3.84 -12.34
CA ARG A 403 4.43 -4.46 -11.32
C ARG A 403 3.72 -4.48 -9.99
N MET A 404 3.84 -5.57 -9.24
CA MET A 404 3.31 -5.68 -7.88
C MET A 404 4.21 -6.54 -7.00
N ASP A 405 4.20 -6.27 -5.70
CA ASP A 405 4.79 -7.16 -4.72
C ASP A 405 3.94 -8.42 -4.56
N LEU A 406 4.60 -9.56 -4.40
CA LEU A 406 4.00 -10.74 -3.78
C LEU A 406 4.52 -10.84 -2.35
N ARG A 407 3.67 -10.53 -1.37
CA ARG A 407 4.04 -10.61 0.04
C ARG A 407 3.73 -11.99 0.62
N LYS A 408 4.63 -12.51 1.46
CA LYS A 408 4.38 -13.71 2.26
C LYS A 408 3.44 -13.33 3.41
N GLY A 409 2.32 -14.05 3.52
CA GLY A 409 1.25 -13.62 4.41
C GLY A 409 0.77 -12.23 4.03
N TRP A 410 0.86 -11.27 4.95
CA TRP A 410 0.40 -9.90 4.73
C TRP A 410 1.46 -8.98 4.12
N ILE A 411 2.62 -8.83 4.77
CA ILE A 411 3.53 -7.69 4.48
C ILE A 411 5.00 -8.07 4.25
N GLU A 412 5.40 -9.30 4.59
CA GLU A 412 6.79 -9.74 4.41
C GLU A 412 7.13 -9.87 2.92
N ARG A 413 8.31 -9.39 2.50
CA ARG A 413 8.72 -9.48 1.09
C ARG A 413 8.81 -10.95 0.66
N GLY A 414 8.19 -11.26 -0.48
CA GLY A 414 8.38 -12.49 -1.23
C GLY A 414 8.99 -12.15 -2.58
N GLU A 415 8.21 -12.34 -3.63
CA GLU A 415 8.60 -12.15 -5.02
C GLU A 415 8.02 -10.85 -5.61
N VAL A 416 8.30 -10.59 -6.88
CA VAL A 416 7.69 -9.50 -7.66
C VAL A 416 6.98 -10.13 -8.85
N LEU A 417 5.72 -9.77 -9.06
CA LEU A 417 4.89 -10.24 -10.17
C LEU A 417 4.70 -9.13 -11.19
N PHE A 418 4.79 -9.49 -12.46
CA PHE A 418 4.43 -8.66 -13.59
C PHE A 418 3.18 -9.19 -14.29
N ILE A 419 2.24 -8.30 -14.60
CA ILE A 419 1.03 -8.61 -15.37
C ILE A 419 0.92 -7.65 -16.55
N LYS A 420 0.66 -8.17 -17.74
CA LYS A 420 0.44 -7.40 -18.96
C LYS A 420 -0.90 -7.76 -19.58
N PRO A 421 -1.87 -6.83 -19.64
CA PRO A 421 -3.15 -7.06 -20.32
C PRO A 421 -2.97 -7.50 -21.77
N LYS A 422 -3.84 -8.39 -22.24
CA LYS A 422 -3.97 -8.72 -23.67
C LYS A 422 -4.80 -7.63 -24.38
N PRO A 423 -4.55 -7.39 -25.68
CA PRO A 423 -5.33 -6.45 -26.49
C PRO A 423 -6.82 -6.78 -26.58
#